data_AF-A0A970HAF6-F1
#
_entry.id   AF-A0A970HAF6-F1
#
_cell.length_a   1.000
_cell.length_b   1.000
_cell.length_c   1.000
_cell.angle_alpha   90.00
_cell.angle_beta   90.00
_cell.angle_gamma   90.00
#
_symmetry.space_group_name_H-M   'P 1'
#
loop_
_entity.id
_entity.type
_entity.pdbx_description
1 polymer ?
#
loop_
_entity_poly.entity_id
_entity_poly.type
_entity_poly.pdbx_seq_one_letter_code
_entity_poly.pdbx_strand_id
1 'polypeptide(L)'
;MAYPAEVARKTTLNDLKYNSASQPEDTEQLRIYTIGFGDPGDLDEELLKSIANTTGGEYFYGGGGFELSNIFLKAQYMGTGRVRAEYKGKIRLGENVLAGKFNLGRGESELRVALNWPGSEVELRIYDPQGNLLTPQYRGVKLWRTERPAYVVLEKPRAGEWSVELYGKDVPSGETSYYVIASTGDIIAKKDGALEFLLILAAAVLAALVLLPRLAQSRTLERRTGV
;
A
#
# COMPACT_ATOMS: atom_id res chain seq x y z
N MET A 1 -1.06 -20.55 -28.84
CA MET A 1 -2.40 -20.10 -28.39
C MET A 1 -2.34 -18.58 -28.33
N ALA A 2 -2.89 -17.90 -29.35
CA ALA A 2 -2.80 -16.45 -29.49
C ALA A 2 -3.95 -15.79 -28.73
N TYR A 3 -3.64 -14.79 -27.91
CA TYR A 3 -4.65 -13.96 -27.25
C TYR A 3 -5.43 -13.16 -28.31
N PRO A 4 -6.77 -13.16 -28.30
CA PRO A 4 -7.55 -12.34 -29.21
C PRO A 4 -7.36 -10.85 -28.89
N ALA A 5 -6.99 -10.06 -29.89
CA ALA A 5 -6.67 -8.64 -29.81
C ALA A 5 -7.89 -7.73 -29.49
N GLU A 6 -9.09 -8.28 -29.32
CA GLU A 6 -10.34 -7.52 -29.21
C GLU A 6 -10.69 -7.03 -27.79
N VAL A 7 -9.90 -7.37 -26.76
CA VAL A 7 -10.23 -6.99 -25.37
C VAL A 7 -9.64 -5.63 -24.95
N ALA A 8 -8.72 -5.06 -25.73
CA ALA A 8 -8.14 -3.75 -25.43
C ALA A 8 -8.90 -2.62 -26.16
N ARG A 9 -10.13 -2.31 -25.72
CA ARG A 9 -10.75 -1.03 -26.08
C ARG A 9 -9.86 0.07 -25.49
N LYS A 10 -9.19 0.87 -26.34
CA LYS A 10 -8.49 2.08 -25.90
C LYS A 10 -9.53 3.08 -25.39
N THR A 11 -9.83 3.05 -24.10
CA THR A 11 -10.59 4.11 -23.45
C THR A 11 -9.76 5.38 -23.51
N THR A 12 -10.28 6.39 -24.19
CA THR A 12 -9.65 7.71 -24.29
C THR A 12 -10.12 8.60 -23.16
N LEU A 13 -9.37 9.67 -22.87
CA LEU A 13 -9.74 10.65 -21.85
C LEU A 13 -11.12 11.31 -22.13
N ASN A 14 -11.53 11.36 -23.40
CA ASN A 14 -12.84 11.88 -23.81
C ASN A 14 -13.98 10.91 -23.50
N ASP A 15 -13.73 9.60 -23.56
CA ASP A 15 -14.72 8.57 -23.20
C ASP A 15 -15.04 8.61 -21.70
N LEU A 16 -14.07 9.01 -20.86
CA LEU A 16 -14.27 9.21 -19.42
C LEU A 16 -15.13 10.45 -19.12
N LYS A 17 -15.01 11.51 -19.93
CA LYS A 17 -15.81 12.74 -19.77
C LYS A 17 -17.26 12.52 -20.22
N TYR A 18 -17.48 11.78 -21.30
CA TYR A 18 -18.82 11.56 -21.85
C TYR A 18 -19.70 10.69 -20.95
N ASN A 19 -19.12 9.70 -20.26
CA ASN A 19 -19.84 8.85 -19.32
C ASN A 19 -20.26 9.55 -18.02
N SER A 20 -19.74 10.75 -17.71
CA SER A 20 -20.17 11.51 -16.53
C SER A 20 -21.43 12.37 -16.75
N ALA A 21 -21.86 12.58 -18.00
CA ALA A 21 -22.88 13.58 -18.34
C ALA A 21 -24.26 13.00 -18.73
N SER A 22 -24.40 11.68 -18.87
CA SER A 22 -25.67 11.10 -19.33
C SER A 22 -25.87 9.66 -18.85
N GLN A 23 -26.44 9.51 -17.65
CA GLN A 23 -27.51 8.58 -17.25
C GLN A 23 -27.54 8.43 -15.70
N PRO A 24 -28.72 8.36 -15.07
CA PRO A 24 -28.86 7.99 -13.66
C PRO A 24 -28.82 6.47 -13.49
N GLU A 25 -28.41 6.02 -12.30
CA GLU A 25 -28.38 4.64 -11.77
C GLU A 25 -27.02 3.90 -11.82
N ASP A 26 -26.32 4.00 -10.68
CA ASP A 26 -25.34 3.05 -10.12
C ASP A 26 -24.16 2.58 -10.98
N THR A 27 -23.52 3.51 -11.71
CA THR A 27 -22.14 3.27 -12.17
C THR A 27 -21.18 3.67 -11.06
N GLU A 28 -20.47 2.70 -10.47
CA GLU A 28 -19.34 2.97 -9.59
C GLU A 28 -18.41 3.96 -10.30
N GLN A 29 -18.33 5.18 -9.78
CA GLN A 29 -17.50 6.23 -10.35
C GLN A 29 -16.04 5.76 -10.34
N LEU A 30 -15.51 5.39 -11.51
CA LEU A 30 -14.15 4.87 -11.66
C LEU A 30 -13.15 5.93 -11.24
N ARG A 31 -12.49 5.74 -10.09
CA ARG A 31 -11.43 6.64 -9.58
C ARG A 31 -10.08 6.23 -10.14
N ILE A 32 -9.39 7.16 -10.78
CA ILE A 32 -8.04 6.97 -11.31
C ILE A 32 -7.05 7.68 -10.40
N TYR A 33 -6.10 6.94 -9.85
CA TYR A 33 -4.96 7.47 -9.12
C TYR A 33 -3.74 7.49 -10.06
N THR A 34 -3.04 8.62 -10.12
CA THR A 34 -1.87 8.79 -10.99
C THR A 34 -0.61 8.89 -10.18
N ILE A 35 0.50 8.37 -10.73
CA ILE A 35 1.80 8.38 -10.07
C ILE A 35 2.84 8.91 -11.05
N GLY A 36 3.53 9.99 -10.66
CA GLY A 36 4.71 10.47 -11.36
C GLY A 36 5.97 9.85 -10.74
N PHE A 37 6.76 9.12 -11.52
CA PHE A 37 8.01 8.49 -11.08
C PHE A 37 9.15 8.95 -11.98
N GLY A 38 10.09 9.70 -11.40
CA GLY A 38 11.18 10.36 -12.13
C GLY A 38 11.58 11.68 -11.47
N ASP A 39 12.54 12.37 -12.08
CA ASP A 39 13.03 13.65 -11.58
C ASP A 39 11.98 14.76 -11.77
N PRO A 40 11.85 15.70 -10.80
CA PRO A 40 10.96 16.85 -10.96
C PRO A 40 11.36 17.66 -12.19
N GLY A 41 10.41 17.96 -13.07
CA GLY A 41 10.64 18.68 -14.33
C GLY A 41 10.63 17.81 -15.58
N ASP A 42 10.89 16.50 -15.46
CA ASP A 42 10.75 15.53 -16.56
C ASP A 42 9.35 14.88 -16.62
N LEU A 43 8.52 15.17 -15.62
CA LEU A 43 7.16 14.66 -15.47
C LEU A 43 6.14 15.69 -15.94
N ASP A 44 5.17 15.27 -16.75
CA ASP A 44 3.97 16.06 -17.03
C ASP A 44 2.99 15.98 -15.86
N GLU A 45 3.34 16.64 -14.75
CA GLU A 45 2.56 16.62 -13.52
C GLU A 45 1.18 17.26 -13.70
N GLU A 46 1.05 18.26 -14.57
CA GLU A 46 -0.22 18.91 -14.85
C GLU A 46 -1.21 17.94 -15.48
N LEU A 47 -0.77 17.15 -16.47
CA LEU A 47 -1.57 16.08 -17.06
C LEU A 47 -1.97 15.04 -16.00
N LEU A 48 -1.00 14.56 -15.21
CA LEU A 48 -1.26 13.51 -14.21
C LEU A 48 -2.24 13.98 -13.12
N LYS A 49 -2.11 15.22 -12.64
CA LYS A 49 -3.05 15.85 -11.71
C LYS A 49 -4.44 16.01 -12.34
N SER A 50 -4.49 16.45 -13.61
CA SER A 50 -5.75 16.60 -14.34
C SER A 50 -6.53 15.29 -14.46
N ILE A 51 -5.84 14.19 -14.78
CA ILE A 51 -6.46 12.85 -14.90
C ILE A 51 -7.05 12.41 -13.56
N ALA A 52 -6.27 12.51 -12.48
CA ALA A 52 -6.72 12.09 -11.15
C ALA A 52 -7.92 12.91 -10.66
N ASN A 53 -7.82 14.25 -10.74
CA ASN A 53 -8.87 15.16 -10.28
C ASN A 53 -10.20 14.96 -11.03
N THR A 54 -10.14 14.66 -12.33
CA THR A 54 -11.35 14.43 -13.16
C THR A 54 -12.18 13.25 -12.65
N THR A 55 -11.55 12.28 -11.98
CA THR A 55 -12.20 11.04 -11.53
C THR A 55 -12.41 10.98 -10.02
N GLY A 56 -12.07 12.04 -9.28
CA GLY A 56 -12.07 12.04 -7.82
C GLY A 56 -10.96 11.18 -7.20
N GLY A 57 -9.91 10.87 -7.96
CA GLY A 57 -8.69 10.25 -7.47
C GLY A 57 -7.66 11.28 -6.98
N GLU A 58 -6.43 10.84 -6.73
CA GLU A 58 -5.34 11.66 -6.21
C GLU A 58 -4.06 11.42 -7.03
N TYR A 59 -3.29 12.49 -7.28
CA TYR A 59 -1.95 12.41 -7.86
C TYR A 59 -0.91 12.23 -6.75
N PHE A 60 0.06 11.36 -7.01
CA PHE A 60 1.20 11.16 -6.12
C PHE A 60 2.54 11.30 -6.84
N TYR A 61 3.48 11.99 -6.19
CA TYR A 61 4.87 12.05 -6.63
C TYR A 61 5.68 10.94 -5.95
N GLY A 62 6.21 10.01 -6.76
CA GLY A 62 7.10 8.95 -6.33
C GLY A 62 8.56 9.30 -6.63
N GLY A 63 9.18 10.15 -5.81
CA GLY A 63 10.59 10.54 -5.97
C GLY A 63 11.61 9.41 -5.73
N GLY A 64 11.15 8.24 -5.26
CA GLY A 64 11.98 7.07 -4.97
C GLY A 64 11.14 5.80 -4.79
N GLY A 65 11.79 4.64 -4.76
CA GLY A 65 11.11 3.34 -4.66
C GLY A 65 10.29 3.16 -3.37
N PHE A 66 10.71 3.80 -2.27
CA PHE A 66 9.98 3.80 -1.01
C PHE A 66 8.68 4.61 -1.11
N GLU A 67 8.76 5.82 -1.67
CA GLU A 67 7.61 6.70 -1.92
C GLU A 67 6.61 6.02 -2.85
N LEU A 68 7.09 5.42 -3.95
CA LEU A 68 6.26 4.67 -4.88
C LEU A 68 5.55 3.50 -4.20
N SER A 69 6.25 2.73 -3.38
CA SER A 69 5.67 1.63 -2.61
C SER A 69 4.59 2.10 -1.63
N ASN A 70 4.81 3.23 -0.96
CA ASN A 70 3.82 3.84 -0.06
C ASN A 70 2.55 4.28 -0.80
N ILE A 71 2.70 4.80 -2.02
CA ILE A 71 1.59 5.21 -2.87
C ILE A 71 0.74 4.00 -3.29
N PHE A 72 1.37 2.92 -3.76
CA PHE A 72 0.65 1.69 -4.10
C PHE A 72 -0.10 1.11 -2.89
N LEU A 73 0.56 1.11 -1.73
CA LEU A 73 -0.06 0.64 -0.49
C LEU A 73 -1.27 1.52 -0.09
N LYS A 74 -1.15 2.85 -0.21
CA LYS A 74 -2.26 3.79 0.04
C LYS A 74 -3.43 3.52 -0.90
N ALA A 75 -3.16 3.43 -2.21
CA ALA A 75 -4.19 3.19 -3.22
C ALA A 75 -4.93 1.86 -2.97
N GLN A 76 -4.23 0.79 -2.60
CA GLN A 76 -4.84 -0.48 -2.23
C GLN A 76 -5.79 -0.32 -1.03
N TYR A 77 -5.36 0.38 0.03
CA TYR A 77 -6.14 0.56 1.24
C TYR A 77 -7.37 1.47 1.02
N MET A 78 -7.25 2.48 0.14
CA MET A 78 -8.37 3.33 -0.28
C MET A 78 -9.35 2.59 -1.19
N GLY A 79 -8.85 1.69 -2.05
CA GLY A 79 -9.69 0.91 -2.98
C GLY A 79 -10.40 -0.28 -2.34
N THR A 80 -9.92 -0.76 -1.19
CA THR A 80 -10.46 -1.96 -0.52
C THR A 80 -11.10 -1.70 0.85
N GLY A 81 -11.18 -0.43 1.25
CA GLY A 81 -11.76 -0.04 2.52
C GLY A 81 -11.72 1.47 2.75
N ARG A 82 -12.02 1.84 3.99
CA ARG A 82 -11.97 3.20 4.49
C ARG A 82 -10.70 3.38 5.31
N VAL A 83 -9.80 4.23 4.84
CA VAL A 83 -8.60 4.62 5.59
C VAL A 83 -9.02 5.29 6.91
N ARG A 84 -8.44 4.82 8.00
CA ARG A 84 -8.66 5.32 9.36
C ARG A 84 -7.50 6.17 9.86
N ALA A 85 -6.29 5.85 9.44
CA ALA A 85 -5.11 6.60 9.79
C ALA A 85 -3.94 6.33 8.83
N GLU A 86 -3.07 7.33 8.72
CA GLU A 86 -1.78 7.26 8.05
C GLU A 86 -0.73 7.93 8.95
N TYR A 87 0.41 7.26 9.14
CA TYR A 87 1.52 7.79 9.92
C TYR A 87 2.81 7.67 9.13
N LYS A 88 3.63 8.72 9.19
CA LYS A 88 4.96 8.77 8.58
C LYS A 88 5.94 9.30 9.60
N GLY A 89 7.17 8.82 9.56
CA GLY A 89 8.20 9.29 10.45
C GLY A 89 9.52 8.58 10.21
N LYS A 90 10.40 8.69 11.21
CA LYS A 90 11.72 8.08 11.24
C LYS A 90 11.89 7.31 12.53
N ILE A 91 12.69 6.25 12.48
CA ILE A 91 12.98 5.40 13.63
C ILE A 91 14.45 4.98 13.62
N ARG A 92 15.06 4.92 14.80
CA ARG A 92 16.44 4.49 15.03
C ARG A 92 16.52 3.11 15.66
N LEU A 93 17.73 2.54 15.65
CA LEU A 93 18.01 1.28 16.33
C LEU A 93 17.68 1.38 17.83
N GLY A 94 16.92 0.40 18.34
CA GLY A 94 16.50 0.31 19.73
C GLY A 94 15.39 1.28 20.15
N GLU A 95 14.93 2.15 19.24
CA GLU A 95 13.90 3.13 19.53
C GLU A 95 12.50 2.48 19.54
N ASN A 96 11.67 2.86 20.51
CA ASN A 96 10.22 2.59 20.48
C ASN A 96 9.50 3.90 20.12
N VAL A 97 8.74 3.90 19.03
CA VAL A 97 7.98 5.06 18.55
C VAL A 97 6.49 4.75 18.63
N LEU A 98 5.72 5.59 19.34
CA LEU A 98 4.26 5.63 19.17
C LEU A 98 3.95 6.31 17.84
N ALA A 99 3.68 5.52 16.79
CA ALA A 99 3.40 6.05 15.47
C ALA A 99 2.08 6.85 15.46
N GLY A 100 1.09 6.41 16.23
CA GLY A 100 -0.13 7.16 16.47
C GLY A 100 -1.28 6.31 16.99
N LYS A 101 -2.47 6.93 17.05
CA LYS A 101 -3.71 6.34 17.55
C LYS A 101 -4.89 6.65 16.66
N PHE A 102 -5.82 5.71 16.53
CA PHE A 102 -7.01 5.86 15.70
C PHE A 102 -8.23 5.22 16.36
N ASN A 103 -9.42 5.76 16.09
CA ASN A 103 -10.67 5.26 16.65
C ASN A 103 -11.42 4.39 15.65
N LEU A 104 -11.91 3.24 16.13
CA LEU A 104 -12.83 2.37 15.40
C LEU A 104 -14.24 2.44 15.99
N GLY A 105 -15.22 2.52 15.10
CA GLY A 105 -16.63 2.42 15.44
C GLY A 105 -17.03 0.99 15.81
N ARG A 106 -18.30 0.81 16.18
CA ARG A 106 -18.89 -0.52 16.36
C ARG A 106 -19.21 -1.16 15.02
N GLY A 107 -19.07 -2.48 14.93
CA GLY A 107 -19.52 -3.25 13.77
C GLY A 107 -18.57 -3.25 12.58
N GLU A 108 -17.32 -2.79 12.74
CA GLU A 108 -16.29 -3.00 11.72
C GLU A 108 -16.06 -4.52 11.55
N SER A 109 -16.07 -4.99 10.31
CA SER A 109 -15.86 -6.41 9.98
C SER A 109 -14.38 -6.78 10.01
N GLU A 110 -13.50 -5.84 9.71
CA GLU A 110 -12.07 -6.07 9.59
C GLU A 110 -11.26 -4.80 9.85
N LEU A 111 -10.11 -4.96 10.50
CA LEU A 111 -9.05 -3.96 10.61
C LEU A 111 -7.83 -4.48 9.84
N ARG A 112 -7.30 -3.65 8.95
CA ARG A 112 -6.02 -3.89 8.26
C ARG A 112 -5.02 -2.84 8.68
N VAL A 113 -3.81 -3.27 8.98
CA VAL A 113 -2.68 -2.38 9.25
C VAL A 113 -1.49 -2.87 8.45
N ALA A 114 -0.84 -1.95 7.73
CA ALA A 114 0.42 -2.21 7.07
C ALA A 114 1.50 -1.26 7.59
N LEU A 115 2.72 -1.79 7.67
CA LEU A 115 3.94 -1.03 7.92
C LEU A 115 4.88 -1.24 6.73
N ASN A 116 5.37 -0.16 6.14
CA ASN A 116 6.39 -0.15 5.10
C ASN A 116 7.62 0.65 5.55
N TRP A 117 8.81 0.15 5.23
CA TRP A 117 10.09 0.77 5.58
C TRP A 117 11.21 0.24 4.66
N PRO A 118 12.26 1.03 4.37
CA PRO A 118 13.38 0.59 3.55
C PRO A 118 14.48 -0.08 4.37
N GLY A 119 15.11 -1.11 3.79
CA GLY A 119 16.46 -1.60 4.17
C GLY A 119 16.63 -2.28 5.54
N SER A 120 15.78 -1.99 6.53
CA SER A 120 15.97 -2.29 7.97
C SER A 120 15.07 -3.43 8.49
N GLU A 121 15.13 -3.77 9.78
CA GLU A 121 14.10 -4.54 10.49
C GLU A 121 13.36 -3.62 11.47
N VAL A 122 12.07 -3.37 11.18
CA VAL A 122 11.18 -2.61 12.07
C VAL A 122 10.04 -3.52 12.48
N GLU A 123 9.81 -3.63 13.78
CA GLU A 123 8.74 -4.43 14.34
C GLU A 123 7.47 -3.59 14.50
N LEU A 124 6.38 -4.06 13.88
CA LEU A 124 5.04 -3.51 14.07
C LEU A 124 4.37 -4.11 15.33
N ARG A 125 3.91 -3.24 16.23
CA ARG A 125 3.12 -3.57 17.42
C ARG A 125 1.80 -2.80 17.40
N ILE A 126 0.69 -3.50 17.59
CA ILE A 126 -0.65 -2.90 17.58
C ILE A 126 -1.33 -3.29 18.88
N TYR A 127 -1.91 -2.30 19.56
CA TYR A 127 -2.61 -2.52 20.82
C TYR A 127 -4.10 -2.25 20.67
N ASP A 128 -4.91 -3.14 21.23
CA ASP A 128 -6.36 -3.01 21.29
C ASP A 128 -6.79 -1.88 22.26
N PRO A 129 -8.08 -1.52 22.30
CA PRO A 129 -8.59 -0.48 23.20
C PRO A 129 -8.51 -0.81 24.69
N GLN A 130 -8.09 -2.02 25.05
CA GLN A 130 -7.84 -2.45 26.42
C GLN A 130 -6.34 -2.47 26.74
N GLY A 131 -5.48 -2.08 25.80
CA GLY A 131 -4.02 -2.07 25.95
C GLY A 131 -3.35 -3.42 25.70
N ASN A 132 -4.06 -4.41 25.16
CA ASN A 132 -3.48 -5.72 24.84
C ASN A 132 -2.76 -5.68 23.50
N LEU A 133 -1.53 -6.20 23.46
CA LEU A 133 -0.77 -6.38 22.23
C LEU A 133 -1.41 -7.46 21.35
N LEU A 134 -1.56 -7.16 20.05
CA LEU A 134 -1.98 -8.13 19.04
C LEU A 134 -0.83 -9.10 18.74
N THR A 135 -0.96 -10.30 19.28
CA THR A 135 -0.06 -11.42 19.01
C THR A 135 -0.73 -12.41 18.04
N PRO A 136 0.01 -13.36 17.44
CA PRO A 136 -0.59 -14.44 16.65
C PRO A 136 -1.63 -15.27 17.43
N GLN A 137 -1.57 -15.27 18.77
CA GLN A 137 -2.51 -15.96 19.64
C GLN A 137 -3.78 -15.14 19.92
N TYR A 138 -3.81 -13.86 19.51
CA TYR A 138 -4.98 -13.01 19.68
C TYR A 138 -6.11 -13.50 18.76
N ARG A 139 -7.28 -13.78 19.34
CA ARG A 139 -8.41 -14.38 18.62
C ARG A 139 -8.87 -13.50 17.45
N GLY A 140 -8.96 -14.08 16.26
CA GLY A 140 -9.40 -13.39 15.05
C GLY A 140 -8.29 -12.64 14.31
N VAL A 141 -7.05 -12.65 14.81
CA VAL A 141 -5.90 -12.10 14.08
C VAL A 141 -5.43 -13.11 13.03
N LYS A 142 -5.35 -12.65 11.79
CA LYS A 142 -4.60 -13.27 10.71
C LYS A 142 -3.37 -12.41 10.46
N LEU A 143 -2.23 -12.87 10.97
CA LEU A 143 -0.98 -12.13 10.88
C LEU A 143 -0.16 -12.61 9.68
N TRP A 144 0.10 -11.71 8.73
CA TRP A 144 0.97 -11.98 7.59
C TRP A 144 2.25 -11.16 7.72
N ARG A 145 3.25 -11.74 8.39
CA ARG A 145 4.60 -11.16 8.44
C ARG A 145 5.36 -11.59 7.18
N THR A 146 5.14 -10.89 6.08
CA THR A 146 6.08 -10.90 4.96
C THR A 146 7.31 -10.07 5.34
N GLU A 147 8.47 -10.35 4.71
CA GLU A 147 9.72 -9.65 5.05
C GLU A 147 9.56 -8.13 4.97
N ARG A 148 8.93 -7.62 3.89
CA ARG A 148 8.46 -6.23 3.73
C ARG A 148 7.37 -6.17 2.66
N PRO A 149 6.30 -5.37 2.82
CA PRO A 149 5.87 -4.71 4.06
C PRO A 149 5.31 -5.73 5.08
N ALA A 150 5.12 -5.32 6.33
CA ALA A 150 4.43 -6.13 7.32
C ALA A 150 2.93 -5.88 7.28
N TYR A 151 2.11 -6.94 7.31
CA TYR A 151 0.65 -6.85 7.29
C TYR A 151 0.01 -7.52 8.51
N VAL A 152 -0.95 -6.82 9.11
CA VAL A 152 -1.83 -7.36 10.14
C VAL A 152 -3.26 -7.22 9.67
N VAL A 153 -4.00 -8.33 9.69
CA VAL A 153 -5.44 -8.35 9.44
C VAL A 153 -6.12 -8.90 10.69
N LEU A 154 -7.09 -8.17 11.22
CA LEU A 154 -7.89 -8.57 12.37
C LEU A 154 -9.36 -8.60 11.97
N GLU A 155 -10.00 -9.75 12.11
CA GLU A 155 -11.44 -9.89 11.91
C GLU A 155 -12.20 -9.40 13.15
N LYS A 156 -13.31 -8.69 12.90
CA LYS A 156 -14.25 -8.17 13.90
C LYS A 156 -13.52 -7.40 15.03
N PRO A 157 -12.76 -6.35 14.70
CA PRO A 157 -12.03 -5.58 15.70
C PRO A 157 -12.98 -4.95 16.73
N ARG A 158 -12.51 -4.81 17.97
CA ARG A 158 -13.24 -4.10 19.02
C ARG A 158 -13.35 -2.62 18.68
N ALA A 159 -14.49 -2.02 18.98
CA ALA A 159 -14.65 -0.57 18.95
C ALA A 159 -13.79 0.09 20.05
N GLY A 160 -13.31 1.29 19.77
CA GLY A 160 -12.50 2.07 20.71
C GLY A 160 -11.21 2.62 20.08
N GLU A 161 -10.34 3.14 20.93
CA GLU A 161 -9.05 3.72 20.54
C GLU A 161 -8.00 2.61 20.38
N TRP A 162 -7.45 2.50 19.19
CA TRP A 162 -6.34 1.61 18.86
C TRP A 162 -5.04 2.40 18.81
N SER A 163 -3.92 1.75 19.13
CA SER A 163 -2.60 2.38 19.03
C SER A 163 -1.61 1.52 18.25
N VAL A 164 -0.70 2.19 17.55
CA VAL A 164 0.37 1.56 16.77
C VAL A 164 1.70 2.04 17.30
N GLU A 165 2.54 1.09 17.70
CA GLU A 165 3.92 1.32 18.10
C GLU A 165 4.87 0.57 17.16
N LEU A 166 6.05 1.15 17.00
CA LEU A 166 7.13 0.62 16.17
C LEU A 166 8.37 0.43 17.02
N TYR A 167 9.10 -0.66 16.78
CA TYR A 167 10.40 -0.89 17.41
C TYR A 167 11.49 -1.08 16.34
N GLY A 168 12.54 -0.26 16.40
CA GLY A 168 13.69 -0.36 15.48
C GLY A 168 14.59 -1.53 15.89
N LYS A 169 14.34 -2.72 15.35
CA LYS A 169 15.04 -3.95 15.75
C LYS A 169 16.45 -4.03 15.16
N ASP A 170 16.61 -3.70 13.89
CA ASP A 170 17.90 -3.58 13.21
C ASP A 170 17.83 -2.44 12.19
N VAL A 171 18.63 -1.39 12.39
CA VAL A 171 18.62 -0.19 11.52
C VAL A 171 20.08 0.14 11.15
N PRO A 172 20.66 -0.53 10.14
CA PRO A 172 22.09 -0.42 9.83
C PRO A 172 22.56 0.99 9.46
N SER A 173 21.67 1.81 8.88
CA SER A 173 21.93 3.22 8.55
C SER A 173 21.85 4.17 9.76
N GLY A 174 21.55 3.65 10.95
CA GLY A 174 21.30 4.41 12.18
C GLY A 174 19.90 5.01 12.28
N GLU A 175 19.28 5.34 11.15
CA GLU A 175 17.90 5.82 11.04
C GLU A 175 17.25 5.31 9.75
N THR A 176 15.95 5.02 9.79
CA THR A 176 15.14 4.67 8.61
C THR A 176 13.77 5.33 8.65
N SER A 177 13.20 5.62 7.48
CA SER A 177 11.83 6.15 7.37
C SER A 177 10.80 5.03 7.49
N TYR A 178 9.62 5.33 8.02
CA TYR A 178 8.49 4.41 8.04
C TYR A 178 7.21 5.04 7.49
N TYR A 179 6.33 4.18 7.00
CA TYR A 179 4.95 4.50 6.63
C TYR A 179 4.01 3.44 7.20
N VAL A 180 3.02 3.88 7.97
CA VAL A 180 1.94 3.03 8.49
C VAL A 180 0.63 3.51 7.90
N ILE A 181 -0.21 2.56 7.50
CA ILE A 181 -1.59 2.83 7.12
C ILE A 181 -2.53 1.84 7.79
N ALA A 182 -3.65 2.33 8.30
CA ALA A 182 -4.72 1.54 8.86
C ALA A 182 -6.03 1.80 8.10
N SER A 183 -6.77 0.74 7.76
CA SER A 183 -8.11 0.85 7.17
C SER A 183 -9.07 -0.16 7.77
N THR A 184 -10.36 0.13 7.64
CA THR A 184 -11.43 -0.84 7.87
C THR A 184 -12.27 -1.03 6.62
N GLY A 185 -12.84 -2.21 6.42
CA GLY A 185 -13.72 -2.43 5.28
C GLY A 185 -14.14 -3.87 5.14
N ASP A 186 -15.32 -4.06 4.58
CA ASP A 186 -15.74 -5.37 4.12
C ASP A 186 -14.94 -5.71 2.87
N ILE A 187 -14.26 -6.87 2.88
CA ILE A 187 -13.98 -7.53 1.61
C ILE A 187 -15.37 -7.76 1.04
N ILE A 188 -15.74 -7.05 -0.03
CA ILE A 188 -16.92 -7.44 -0.81
C ILE A 188 -16.73 -8.93 -1.07
N ALA A 189 -17.62 -9.72 -0.48
CA ALA A 189 -17.58 -11.16 -0.48
C ALA A 189 -17.73 -11.66 -1.91
N LYS A 190 -16.63 -11.64 -2.68
CA LYS A 190 -16.52 -12.36 -3.93
C LYS A 190 -15.63 -13.56 -3.67
N LYS A 191 -16.33 -14.70 -3.50
CA LYS A 191 -15.86 -16.09 -3.41
C LYS A 191 -14.40 -16.31 -3.82
N ASP A 192 -13.70 -17.00 -2.93
CA ASP A 192 -12.55 -17.90 -3.11
C ASP A 192 -11.49 -17.48 -4.15
N GLY A 193 -10.32 -17.07 -3.65
CA GLY A 193 -9.07 -16.99 -4.43
C GLY A 193 -8.58 -15.60 -4.81
N ALA A 194 -9.42 -14.56 -4.73
CA ALA A 194 -9.02 -13.20 -5.12
C ALA A 194 -7.95 -12.57 -4.20
N LEU A 195 -7.95 -12.93 -2.90
CA LEU A 195 -7.00 -12.41 -1.91
C LEU A 195 -5.61 -12.98 -2.10
N GLU A 196 -5.46 -14.29 -2.33
CA GLU A 196 -4.16 -14.86 -2.64
C GLU A 196 -3.63 -14.25 -3.93
N PHE A 197 -4.46 -14.08 -4.96
CA PHE A 197 -4.02 -13.53 -6.22
C PHE A 197 -3.57 -12.06 -6.13
N LEU A 198 -4.31 -11.21 -5.39
CA LEU A 198 -3.95 -9.79 -5.19
C LEU A 198 -2.74 -9.62 -4.28
N LEU A 199 -2.63 -10.41 -3.21
CA LEU A 199 -1.45 -10.37 -2.33
C LEU A 199 -0.21 -10.95 -3.03
N ILE A 200 -0.36 -12.01 -3.83
CA ILE A 200 0.71 -12.56 -4.67
C ILE A 200 1.13 -11.54 -5.73
N LEU A 201 0.19 -10.84 -6.39
CA LEU A 201 0.53 -9.80 -7.36
C LEU A 201 1.26 -8.63 -6.72
N ALA A 202 0.78 -8.12 -5.59
CA ALA A 202 1.44 -7.03 -4.87
C ALA A 202 2.85 -7.45 -4.41
N ALA A 203 2.99 -8.66 -3.85
CA ALA A 203 4.28 -9.21 -3.45
C ALA A 203 5.22 -9.44 -4.66
N ALA A 204 4.72 -9.92 -5.79
CA ALA A 204 5.51 -10.16 -7.00
C ALA A 204 5.99 -8.87 -7.65
N VAL A 205 5.14 -7.83 -7.70
CA VAL A 205 5.53 -6.51 -8.21
C VAL A 205 6.55 -5.85 -7.28
N LEU A 206 6.37 -5.95 -5.96
CA LEU A 206 7.34 -5.44 -4.98
C LEU A 206 8.67 -6.21 -5.04
N ALA A 207 8.63 -7.54 -5.15
CA ALA A 207 9.83 -8.36 -5.31
C ALA A 207 10.56 -8.04 -6.62
N ALA A 208 9.83 -7.82 -7.73
CA ALA A 208 10.42 -7.39 -9.00
C ALA A 208 11.10 -6.03 -8.87
N LEU A 209 10.48 -5.05 -8.22
CA LEU A 209 11.08 -3.73 -7.98
C LEU A 209 12.36 -3.78 -7.13
N VAL A 210 12.48 -4.77 -6.23
CA VAL A 210 13.67 -4.96 -5.39
C VAL A 210 14.76 -5.80 -6.09
N LEU A 211 14.39 -6.81 -6.87
CA LEU A 211 15.32 -7.76 -7.50
C LEU A 211 15.89 -7.27 -8.83
N LEU A 212 15.10 -6.56 -9.65
CA LEU A 212 15.54 -6.06 -10.95
C LEU A 212 16.79 -5.16 -10.89
N PRO A 213 16.91 -4.19 -9.97
CA PRO A 213 18.13 -3.40 -9.86
C PRO A 213 19.35 -4.22 -9.40
N ARG A 214 19.16 -5.28 -8.59
CA ARG A 214 20.26 -6.17 -8.15
C ARG A 214 20.78 -7.05 -9.28
N LEU A 215 19.90 -7.53 -10.16
CA LEU A 215 20.27 -8.29 -11.35
C LEU A 215 20.95 -7.43 -12.43
N ALA A 216 20.61 -6.14 -12.49
CA ALA A 216 21.28 -5.19 -13.37
C ALA A 216 22.74 -4.92 -12.91
N GLN A 217 22.96 -4.83 -11.60
CA GLN A 217 24.29 -4.62 -10.99
C GLN A 217 25.21 -5.85 -11.14
N SER A 218 24.69 -7.08 -11.00
CA SER A 218 25.50 -8.29 -11.19
C SER A 218 25.99 -8.45 -12.65
N ARG A 219 25.14 -8.13 -13.63
CA ARG A 219 25.52 -8.14 -15.05
C ARG A 219 26.55 -7.06 -15.41
N THR A 220 26.58 -5.94 -14.70
CA THR A 220 27.60 -4.89 -14.93
C THR A 220 28.94 -5.24 -14.28
N LEU A 221 28.94 -5.98 -13.17
CA LEU A 221 30.15 -6.52 -12.55
C LEU A 221 30.79 -7.62 -13.41
N GLU A 222 30.01 -8.57 -13.94
CA GLU A 222 30.52 -9.60 -14.86
C GLU A 222 31.13 -8.99 -16.14
N ARG A 223 30.57 -7.90 -16.66
CA ARG A 223 31.14 -7.18 -17.83
C ARG A 223 32.42 -6.41 -17.53
N ARG A 224 32.73 -6.13 -16.27
CA ARG A 224 33.95 -5.43 -15.83
C ARG A 224 35.06 -6.37 -15.37
N THR A 225 34.73 -7.61 -15.02
CA THR A 225 35.72 -8.64 -14.62
C THR A 225 35.96 -9.71 -15.68
N GLY A 226 35.30 -9.63 -16.84
CA GLY A 226 35.60 -10.46 -18.00
C GLY A 226 36.90 -10.02 -18.67
N VAL A 227 37.96 -10.80 -18.42
CA VAL A 227 39.09 -11.01 -19.33
C VAL A 227 38.58 -11.58 -20.66
#